data_AF-A0A085WN73-F1
#
_entry.id   AF-A0A085WN73-F1
#
_cell.length_a   1.000
_cell.length_b   1.000
_cell.length_c   1.000
_cell.angle_alpha   90.00
_cell.angle_beta   90.00
_cell.angle_gamma   90.00
#
_symmetry.space_group_name_H-M   'P 1'
#
loop_
_entity.id
_entity.type
_entity.pdbx_description
1 polymer ?
#
loop_
_entity_poly.entity_id
_entity_poly.type
_entity_poly.pdbx_seq_one_letter_code
_entity_poly.pdbx_strand_id
1 'polypeptide(L)'
;MVARGSSPARRGFTLVEVLVASAVGLIILTGMMGYLLHRSRMDHQEAQLARLKQDSSLVLGQLGRELRQAGLGRPTRARKDGDRELFPGPLLVADATSLAFVADLPRPDADLNGLSTFAANQFAPPMPDRGVALLNELNGSCDVDSSLPSGCRTDEASLVLPFPGVDCRNSPFTAPSCPWGLKKYQPGEWLVLVDGVGRWVERQVSSNLFSSSASRITLQLNERLPADFFDVPNRGWVASMDRVFYRLRGNTVERKQCWNPVGSFVSASTFSPCSSSADGTAWEPLLRTAVPGGLMFRYFDVQGFELTRLPLSEEDLRRVRRVEVRMSLSAPTQRAPVTYDTFTSVALRH
;
A
#
# COMPACT_ATOMS: atom_id res chain seq x y z
N MET A 1 -71.16 -21.53 61.88
CA MET A 1 -71.43 -20.16 61.41
C MET A 1 -70.51 -19.87 60.24
N VAL A 2 -71.06 -19.80 59.02
CA VAL A 2 -70.33 -19.44 57.80
C VAL A 2 -71.06 -18.24 57.22
N ALA A 3 -70.45 -17.05 57.31
CA ALA A 3 -71.00 -15.82 56.75
C ALA A 3 -70.83 -15.86 55.22
N ARG A 4 -71.94 -16.00 54.48
CA ARG A 4 -71.97 -15.83 53.02
C ARG A 4 -71.78 -14.35 52.69
N GLY A 5 -70.60 -13.98 52.22
CA GLY A 5 -70.34 -12.67 51.64
C GLY A 5 -71.18 -12.47 50.38
N SER A 6 -71.95 -11.38 50.35
CA SER A 6 -72.68 -10.91 49.18
C SER A 6 -71.68 -10.52 48.09
N SER A 7 -71.65 -11.26 46.98
CA SER A 7 -70.88 -10.90 45.80
C SER A 7 -71.38 -9.55 45.26
N PRO A 8 -70.53 -8.51 45.16
CA PRO A 8 -70.95 -7.22 44.63
C PRO A 8 -71.46 -7.37 43.19
N ALA A 9 -72.57 -6.69 42.90
CA ALA A 9 -73.17 -6.68 41.57
C ALA A 9 -72.15 -6.17 40.54
N ARG A 10 -71.76 -7.03 39.60
CA ARG A 10 -70.85 -6.68 38.51
C ARG A 10 -71.55 -5.66 37.61
N ARG A 11 -71.08 -4.41 37.63
CA ARG A 11 -71.48 -3.39 36.65
C ARG A 11 -70.82 -3.73 35.32
N GLY A 12 -71.62 -3.91 34.26
CA GLY A 12 -71.10 -4.06 32.90
C GLY A 12 -70.61 -2.72 32.34
N PHE A 13 -69.62 -2.78 31.46
CA PHE A 13 -69.12 -1.59 30.75
C PHE A 13 -70.20 -1.03 29.82
N THR A 14 -70.29 0.30 29.77
CA THR A 14 -71.17 0.99 28.80
C THR A 14 -70.52 1.00 27.42
N LEU A 15 -71.33 1.00 26.35
CA LEU A 15 -70.82 1.05 24.97
C LEU A 15 -69.93 2.28 24.71
N VAL A 16 -70.22 3.39 25.39
CA VAL A 16 -69.43 4.62 25.31
C VAL A 16 -68.03 4.42 25.90
N GLU A 17 -67.89 3.73 27.03
CA GLU A 17 -66.58 3.43 27.62
C GLU A 17 -65.71 2.58 26.69
N VAL A 18 -66.31 1.60 26.00
CA VAL A 18 -65.58 0.75 25.03
C VAL A 18 -65.10 1.57 23.82
N LEU A 19 -65.93 2.49 23.32
CA LEU A 19 -65.53 3.37 22.21
C LEU A 19 -64.42 4.33 22.61
N VAL A 20 -64.50 4.94 23.80
CA VAL A 20 -63.46 5.86 24.30
C VAL A 20 -62.15 5.10 24.54
N ALA A 21 -62.21 3.92 25.17
CA ALA A 21 -61.03 3.09 25.42
C ALA A 21 -60.34 2.66 24.12
N SER A 22 -61.11 2.26 23.10
CA SER A 22 -60.54 1.88 21.81
C SER A 22 -59.92 3.07 21.06
N ALA A 23 -60.53 4.25 21.10
CA ALA A 23 -59.95 5.47 20.51
C ALA A 23 -58.62 5.86 21.17
N VAL A 24 -58.56 5.85 22.52
CA VAL A 24 -57.32 6.12 23.26
C VAL A 24 -56.26 5.08 22.94
N GLY A 25 -56.64 3.79 22.88
CA GLY A 25 -55.75 2.71 22.49
C GLY A 25 -55.11 2.92 21.11
N LEU A 26 -55.89 3.35 20.12
CA LEU A 26 -55.41 3.64 18.76
C LEU A 26 -54.44 4.83 18.71
N ILE A 27 -54.70 5.89 19.48
CA ILE A 27 -53.80 7.05 19.58
C ILE A 27 -52.45 6.61 20.17
N ILE A 28 -52.48 5.84 21.26
CA ILE A 28 -51.25 5.32 21.91
C ILE A 28 -50.49 4.42 20.95
N LEU A 29 -51.18 3.47 20.28
CA LEU A 29 -50.55 2.54 19.34
C LEU A 29 -49.88 3.30 18.18
N THR A 30 -50.56 4.33 17.65
CA THR A 30 -50.05 5.15 16.55
C THR A 30 -48.83 5.97 16.99
N GLY A 31 -48.87 6.55 18.19
CA GLY A 31 -47.73 7.25 18.79
C GLY A 31 -46.53 6.33 18.99
N MET A 32 -46.76 5.14 19.52
CA MET A 32 -45.71 4.13 19.73
C MET A 32 -45.10 3.65 18.42
N MET A 33 -45.92 3.36 17.41
CA MET A 33 -45.45 2.98 16.07
C MET A 33 -44.64 4.11 15.43
N GLY A 34 -45.11 5.36 15.54
CA GLY A 34 -44.38 6.54 15.05
C GLY A 34 -43.01 6.69 15.69
N TYR A 35 -42.92 6.50 17.02
CA TYR A 35 -41.65 6.53 17.76
C TYR A 35 -40.69 5.41 17.30
N LEU A 36 -41.17 4.18 17.15
CA LEU A 36 -40.34 3.05 16.70
C LEU A 36 -39.79 3.27 15.28
N LEU A 37 -40.64 3.76 14.36
CA LEU A 37 -40.21 4.11 13.00
C LEU A 37 -39.18 5.25 12.99
N HIS A 38 -39.33 6.23 13.88
CA HIS A 38 -38.36 7.31 14.02
C HIS A 38 -37.01 6.79 14.53
N ARG A 39 -37.02 5.94 15.56
CA ARG A 39 -35.80 5.35 16.14
C ARG A 39 -35.07 4.47 15.13
N SER A 40 -35.79 3.59 14.43
CA SER A 40 -35.20 2.74 13.38
C SER A 40 -34.50 3.57 12.29
N ARG A 41 -35.07 4.72 11.90
CA ARG A 41 -34.43 5.63 10.93
C ARG A 41 -33.15 6.25 11.47
N MET A 42 -33.12 6.66 12.74
CA MET A 42 -31.91 7.19 13.38
C MET A 42 -30.82 6.11 13.47
N ASP A 43 -31.18 4.90 13.89
CA ASP A 43 -30.26 3.77 13.98
C ASP A 43 -29.64 3.44 12.61
N HIS A 44 -30.43 3.49 11.52
CA HIS A 44 -29.92 3.30 10.17
C HIS A 44 -28.98 4.43 9.71
N GLN A 45 -29.27 5.69 10.05
CA GLN A 45 -28.40 6.82 9.71
C GLN A 45 -27.07 6.75 10.46
N GLU A 46 -27.11 6.40 11.74
CA GLU A 46 -25.91 6.20 12.56
C GLU A 46 -25.05 5.04 12.03
N ALA A 47 -25.68 3.91 11.68
CA ALA A 47 -24.99 2.77 11.08
C ALA A 47 -24.32 3.12 9.74
N GLN A 48 -25.00 3.92 8.90
CA GLN A 48 -24.43 4.40 7.63
C GLN A 48 -23.23 5.33 7.85
N LEU A 49 -23.33 6.27 8.79
CA LEU A 49 -22.23 7.17 9.12
C LEU A 49 -21.03 6.40 9.70
N ALA A 50 -21.27 5.42 10.58
CA ALA A 50 -20.23 4.57 11.13
C ALA A 50 -19.49 3.80 10.03
N ARG A 51 -20.22 3.28 9.03
CA ARG A 51 -19.63 2.62 7.86
C ARG A 51 -18.76 3.57 7.04
N LEU A 52 -19.23 4.80 6.74
CA LEU A 52 -18.42 5.80 6.02
C LEU A 52 -17.12 6.15 6.78
N LYS A 53 -17.20 6.28 8.11
CA LYS A 53 -16.03 6.52 8.97
C LYS A 53 -15.04 5.36 8.91
N GLN A 54 -15.52 4.13 8.97
CA GLN A 54 -14.67 2.93 8.87
C GLN A 54 -14.01 2.83 7.50
N ASP A 55 -14.79 2.94 6.43
CA ASP A 55 -14.32 2.82 5.05
C ASP A 55 -13.26 3.89 4.73
N SER A 56 -13.52 5.15 5.11
CA SER A 56 -12.54 6.24 4.93
C SER A 56 -11.26 6.03 5.75
N SER A 57 -11.37 5.54 6.99
CA SER A 57 -10.22 5.28 7.85
C SER A 57 -9.33 4.16 7.30
N LEU A 58 -9.94 3.13 6.70
CA LEU A 58 -9.21 2.05 6.03
C LEU A 58 -8.42 2.59 4.83
N VAL A 59 -9.07 3.37 3.96
CA VAL A 59 -8.43 3.92 2.75
C VAL A 59 -7.37 4.97 3.07
N LEU A 60 -7.66 5.93 3.95
CA LEU A 60 -6.66 6.91 4.41
C LEU A 60 -5.52 6.23 5.18
N GLY A 61 -5.81 5.18 5.94
CA GLY A 61 -4.81 4.38 6.63
C GLY A 61 -3.87 3.68 5.66
N GLN A 62 -4.40 3.04 4.62
CA GLN A 62 -3.59 2.41 3.57
C GLN A 62 -2.76 3.44 2.80
N LEU A 63 -3.41 4.44 2.21
CA LEU A 63 -2.75 5.50 1.44
C LEU A 63 -1.68 6.19 2.30
N GLY A 64 -2.00 6.51 3.56
CA GLY A 64 -1.06 7.12 4.48
C GLY A 64 0.14 6.25 4.83
N ARG A 65 -0.02 4.92 4.95
CA ARG A 65 1.11 4.00 5.14
C ARG A 65 2.01 3.96 3.90
N GLU A 66 1.43 3.81 2.72
CA GLU A 66 2.19 3.74 1.46
C GLU A 66 2.91 5.07 1.15
N LEU A 67 2.27 6.22 1.43
CA LEU A 67 2.90 7.53 1.29
C LEU A 67 4.09 7.74 2.24
N ARG A 68 4.07 7.19 3.45
CA ARG A 68 5.26 7.23 4.34
C ARG A 68 6.42 6.39 3.80
N GLN A 69 6.11 5.39 2.97
CA GLN A 69 7.09 4.57 2.27
C GLN A 69 7.51 5.19 0.93
N ALA A 70 6.89 6.29 0.48
CA ALA A 70 7.34 7.02 -0.70
C ALA A 70 8.83 7.41 -0.56
N GLY A 71 9.63 7.04 -1.55
CA GLY A 71 11.08 7.20 -1.55
C GLY A 71 11.86 6.08 -0.83
N LEU A 72 11.20 5.06 -0.27
CA LEU A 72 11.88 3.85 0.22
C LEU A 72 12.54 3.14 -0.97
N GLY A 73 13.79 2.71 -0.81
CA GLY A 73 14.58 2.12 -1.90
C GLY A 73 15.01 3.13 -2.96
N ARG A 74 14.83 4.43 -2.72
CA ARG A 74 15.26 5.48 -3.66
C ARG A 74 16.75 5.77 -3.53
N PRO A 75 17.52 5.76 -4.63
CA PRO A 75 18.89 6.22 -4.62
C PRO A 75 18.97 7.70 -4.21
N THR A 76 19.65 8.01 -3.11
CA THR A 76 19.88 9.39 -2.68
C THR A 76 21.14 9.92 -3.37
N ARG A 77 21.01 11.02 -4.12
CA ARG A 77 22.13 11.66 -4.88
C ARG A 77 22.78 10.77 -5.92
N ALA A 78 22.10 9.72 -6.34
CA ALA A 78 22.65 8.74 -7.25
C ALA A 78 22.60 9.24 -8.70
N ARG A 79 23.65 8.93 -9.44
CA ARG A 79 23.83 9.32 -10.85
C ARG A 79 23.60 8.12 -11.75
N LYS A 80 22.81 8.30 -12.80
CA LYS A 80 22.57 7.25 -13.80
C LYS A 80 23.84 7.09 -14.62
N ASP A 81 24.52 5.94 -14.53
CA ASP A 81 25.67 5.58 -15.39
C ASP A 81 26.70 6.72 -15.65
N GLY A 82 26.99 7.56 -14.65
CA GLY A 82 27.95 8.67 -14.77
C GLY A 82 27.39 10.00 -15.30
N ASP A 83 26.16 10.03 -15.80
CA ASP A 83 25.49 11.27 -16.25
C ASP A 83 24.95 12.10 -15.07
N ARG A 84 24.71 13.40 -15.31
CA ARG A 84 24.19 14.34 -14.30
C ARG A 84 22.71 14.10 -13.93
N GLU A 85 22.06 13.09 -14.50
CA GLU A 85 20.66 12.79 -14.22
C GLU A 85 20.49 12.23 -12.80
N LEU A 86 19.83 13.02 -11.97
CA LEU A 86 19.40 12.62 -10.63
C LEU A 86 18.22 11.66 -10.76
N PHE A 87 18.23 10.61 -9.94
CA PHE A 87 17.05 9.76 -9.77
C PHE A 87 15.79 10.63 -9.50
N PRO A 88 14.62 10.26 -10.04
CA PRO A 88 13.38 11.01 -9.83
C PRO A 88 13.08 11.28 -8.35
N GLY A 89 12.32 12.33 -8.08
CA GLY A 89 11.82 12.60 -6.74
C GLY A 89 10.94 11.45 -6.21
N PRO A 90 10.63 11.42 -4.90
CA PRO A 90 9.76 10.40 -4.34
C PRO A 90 8.34 10.50 -4.91
N LEU A 91 7.89 11.71 -5.26
CA LEU A 91 6.65 11.95 -5.98
C LEU A 91 6.91 12.05 -7.49
N LEU A 92 6.04 11.44 -8.28
CA LEU A 92 6.07 11.43 -9.75
C LEU A 92 4.97 12.31 -10.34
N VAL A 93 3.77 12.26 -9.74
CA VAL A 93 2.61 13.06 -10.12
C VAL A 93 2.03 13.68 -8.87
N ALA A 94 1.78 14.99 -8.92
CA ALA A 94 1.13 15.73 -7.85
C ALA A 94 0.10 16.68 -8.47
N ASP A 95 -1.13 16.20 -8.57
CA ASP A 95 -2.29 16.97 -9.01
C ASP A 95 -3.31 17.08 -7.86
N ALA A 96 -4.39 17.82 -8.05
CA ALA A 96 -5.43 18.01 -7.04
C ALA A 96 -6.16 16.71 -6.72
N THR A 97 -6.40 15.84 -7.70
CA THR A 97 -7.22 14.62 -7.56
C THR A 97 -6.50 13.33 -7.90
N SER A 98 -5.22 13.42 -8.26
CA SER A 98 -4.36 12.27 -8.55
C SER A 98 -2.96 12.47 -7.98
N LEU A 99 -2.36 11.36 -7.59
CA LEU A 99 -1.07 11.29 -6.94
C LEU A 99 -0.34 10.06 -7.46
N ALA A 100 0.95 10.20 -7.77
CA ALA A 100 1.82 9.07 -8.02
C ALA A 100 3.16 9.24 -7.32
N PHE A 101 3.73 8.13 -6.83
CA PHE A 101 5.02 8.12 -6.14
C PHE A 101 5.80 6.84 -6.41
N VAL A 102 7.10 6.88 -6.12
CA VAL A 102 7.98 5.70 -6.15
C VAL A 102 8.23 5.17 -4.75
N ALA A 103 8.24 3.85 -4.60
CA ALA A 103 8.63 3.17 -3.37
C ALA A 103 8.94 1.70 -3.64
N ASP A 104 9.83 1.10 -2.85
CA ASP A 104 9.99 -0.36 -2.76
C ASP A 104 8.85 -0.93 -1.89
N LEU A 105 7.71 -1.25 -2.52
CA LEU A 105 6.50 -1.75 -1.86
C LEU A 105 6.36 -3.26 -2.01
N PRO A 106 5.53 -3.92 -1.18
CA PRO A 106 5.32 -5.35 -1.35
C PRO A 106 4.55 -5.55 -2.62
N ARG A 107 4.98 -6.54 -3.39
CA ARG A 107 4.11 -7.10 -4.40
C ARG A 107 2.86 -7.67 -3.73
N PRO A 108 1.70 -7.65 -4.40
CA PRO A 108 0.50 -8.32 -3.89
C PRO A 108 0.72 -9.80 -3.51
N ASP A 109 1.73 -10.45 -4.10
CA ASP A 109 2.14 -11.83 -3.86
C ASP A 109 3.48 -11.98 -3.13
N ALA A 110 4.12 -10.88 -2.74
CA ALA A 110 5.33 -10.92 -1.93
C ALA A 110 4.96 -10.88 -0.44
N ASP A 111 5.52 -11.80 0.33
CA ASP A 111 5.23 -11.90 1.75
C ASP A 111 5.93 -10.79 2.55
N LEU A 112 7.06 -10.25 2.04
CA LEU A 112 7.92 -9.34 2.80
C LEU A 112 8.62 -8.27 1.96
N ASN A 113 8.76 -7.08 2.57
CA ASN A 113 9.56 -5.96 2.09
C ASN A 113 10.81 -5.80 2.94
N GLY A 114 11.93 -6.31 2.45
CA GLY A 114 13.24 -5.94 3.00
C GLY A 114 14.04 -5.20 1.94
N LEU A 115 14.91 -4.27 2.34
CA LEU A 115 15.95 -3.81 1.42
C LEU A 115 16.89 -4.99 1.11
N SER A 116 17.33 -5.12 -0.14
CA SER A 116 18.39 -6.09 -0.48
C SER A 116 19.72 -5.36 -0.67
N THR A 117 20.79 -5.95 -0.16
CA THR A 117 22.19 -5.53 -0.33
C THR A 117 22.93 -6.55 -1.17
N PHE A 118 24.03 -6.16 -1.82
CA PHE A 118 24.88 -7.15 -2.48
C PHE A 118 25.66 -7.98 -1.46
N ALA A 119 25.87 -9.26 -1.79
CA ALA A 119 26.74 -10.11 -1.01
C ALA A 119 28.21 -9.64 -1.09
N ALA A 120 28.98 -9.86 -0.02
CA ALA A 120 30.32 -9.25 0.13
C ALA A 120 31.36 -9.78 -0.88
N ASN A 121 31.26 -11.04 -1.23
CA ASN A 121 32.04 -11.77 -2.24
C ASN A 121 31.37 -11.71 -3.63
N GLN A 122 30.52 -10.71 -3.92
CA GLN A 122 29.99 -10.46 -5.28
C GLN A 122 31.12 -10.39 -6.33
N PHE A 123 32.35 -10.10 -5.91
CA PHE A 123 33.52 -10.00 -6.80
C PHE A 123 34.29 -11.32 -6.98
N ALA A 124 33.94 -12.38 -6.24
CA ALA A 124 34.66 -13.65 -6.30
C ALA A 124 34.22 -14.47 -7.52
N PRO A 125 35.11 -14.79 -8.48
CA PRO A 125 34.80 -15.74 -9.53
C PRO A 125 34.56 -17.14 -8.96
N PRO A 126 33.68 -17.96 -9.58
CA PRO A 126 32.94 -17.68 -10.82
C PRO A 126 31.55 -17.11 -10.56
N MET A 127 31.38 -15.80 -10.74
CA MET A 127 30.07 -15.19 -10.89
C MET A 127 29.60 -15.29 -12.34
N PRO A 128 28.32 -15.61 -12.60
CA PRO A 128 27.78 -15.52 -13.95
C PRO A 128 27.83 -14.07 -14.44
N ASP A 129 28.12 -13.85 -15.73
CA ASP A 129 28.22 -12.51 -16.35
C ASP A 129 26.99 -11.60 -16.13
N ARG A 130 25.84 -12.17 -15.77
CA ARG A 130 24.58 -11.45 -15.50
C ARG A 130 23.99 -11.80 -14.13
N GLY A 131 24.77 -12.46 -13.28
CA GLY A 131 24.33 -12.90 -11.97
C GLY A 131 24.58 -11.82 -10.92
N VAL A 132 23.58 -11.57 -10.07
CA VAL A 132 23.76 -10.81 -8.83
C VAL A 132 23.41 -11.65 -7.61
N ALA A 133 24.30 -11.70 -6.64
CA ALA A 133 24.06 -12.34 -5.36
C ALA A 133 23.58 -11.29 -4.35
N LEU A 134 22.44 -11.58 -3.74
CA LEU A 134 21.72 -10.64 -2.90
C LEU A 134 21.55 -11.19 -1.49
N LEU A 135 21.70 -10.28 -0.54
CA LEU A 135 21.37 -10.46 0.86
C LEU A 135 20.20 -9.53 1.17
N ASN A 136 19.20 -9.97 1.92
CA ASN A 136 18.08 -9.18 2.39
C ASN A 136 17.96 -9.29 3.91
N GLU A 137 17.04 -8.52 4.49
CA GLU A 137 16.83 -8.47 5.95
C GLU A 137 16.46 -9.84 6.56
N LEU A 138 16.07 -10.82 5.74
CA LEU A 138 15.51 -12.08 6.19
C LEU A 138 16.49 -13.22 6.09
N ASN A 139 17.45 -13.19 5.17
CA ASN A 139 18.61 -14.07 5.21
C ASN A 139 19.83 -13.42 5.85
N GLY A 140 19.82 -12.13 6.19
CA GLY A 140 20.93 -11.47 6.86
C GLY A 140 22.25 -11.61 6.09
N SER A 141 23.26 -12.24 6.69
CA SER A 141 24.57 -12.50 6.05
C SER A 141 24.68 -13.83 5.31
N CYS A 142 23.56 -14.53 5.13
CA CYS A 142 23.48 -15.88 4.59
C CYS A 142 23.60 -15.84 3.06
N ASP A 143 24.84 -15.78 2.58
CA ASP A 143 25.18 -15.99 1.19
C ASP A 143 25.22 -17.51 0.92
N VAL A 144 24.36 -17.99 0.02
CA VAL A 144 24.34 -19.41 -0.36
C VAL A 144 25.53 -19.65 -1.27
N ASP A 145 26.72 -19.77 -0.69
CA ASP A 145 27.96 -20.18 -1.34
C ASP A 145 28.38 -21.52 -0.71
N SER A 146 28.47 -22.61 -1.48
CA SER A 146 28.83 -23.91 -0.88
C SER A 146 30.30 -24.04 -0.48
N SER A 147 31.14 -23.04 -0.76
CA SER A 147 32.50 -23.01 -0.25
C SER A 147 32.56 -22.69 1.24
N LEU A 148 31.49 -22.14 1.83
CA LEU A 148 31.40 -21.92 3.28
C LEU A 148 30.82 -23.17 3.98
N PRO A 149 31.52 -23.72 5.00
CA PRO A 149 31.17 -24.99 5.64
C PRO A 149 29.91 -24.92 6.53
N SER A 150 29.48 -23.73 6.94
CA SER A 150 28.21 -23.52 7.65
C SER A 150 27.12 -23.21 6.61
N GLY A 151 26.23 -24.17 6.36
CA GLY A 151 25.10 -24.01 5.45
C GLY A 151 24.28 -22.76 5.74
N CYS A 152 23.64 -22.21 4.72
CA CYS A 152 22.84 -21.01 4.85
C CYS A 152 21.49 -21.34 5.53
N ARG A 153 21.47 -21.32 6.87
CA ARG A 153 20.25 -21.50 7.66
C ARG A 153 19.68 -20.15 8.11
N THR A 154 18.39 -19.97 7.89
CA THR A 154 17.71 -18.71 8.17
C THR A 154 17.52 -18.43 9.66
N ASP A 155 17.56 -19.43 10.54
CA ASP A 155 17.50 -19.24 12.00
C ASP A 155 18.78 -18.60 12.57
N GLU A 156 19.92 -18.84 11.95
CA GLU A 156 21.21 -18.28 12.38
C GLU A 156 21.44 -16.87 11.83
N ALA A 157 20.80 -16.52 10.72
CA ALA A 157 21.09 -15.30 9.97
C ALA A 157 19.92 -14.29 9.92
N SER A 158 18.68 -14.72 10.15
CA SER A 158 17.52 -13.83 10.18
C SER A 158 17.35 -13.19 11.54
N LEU A 159 17.23 -11.86 11.59
CA LEU A 159 16.86 -11.15 12.83
C LEU A 159 15.35 -11.14 13.09
N VAL A 160 14.54 -11.58 12.12
CA VAL A 160 13.08 -11.33 12.10
C VAL A 160 12.26 -12.61 12.21
N LEU A 161 12.78 -13.77 11.80
CA LEU A 161 12.02 -15.01 11.72
C LEU A 161 12.33 -15.94 12.91
N PRO A 162 11.36 -16.22 13.81
CA PRO A 162 11.56 -17.07 14.98
C PRO A 162 11.37 -18.58 14.72
N PHE A 163 11.31 -19.00 13.45
CA PHE A 163 11.03 -20.39 13.06
C PHE A 163 12.33 -21.22 12.96
N PRO A 164 12.26 -22.57 13.08
CA PRO A 164 13.41 -23.41 12.80
C PRO A 164 13.95 -23.10 11.40
N GLY A 165 15.24 -22.81 11.31
CA GLY A 165 15.84 -22.30 10.08
C GLY A 165 15.73 -23.31 8.96
N VAL A 166 15.49 -22.81 7.76
CA VAL A 166 15.48 -23.61 6.55
C VAL A 166 16.84 -23.47 5.88
N ASP A 167 17.40 -24.59 5.44
CA ASP A 167 18.58 -24.59 4.59
C ASP A 167 18.19 -24.15 3.18
N CYS A 168 18.54 -22.91 2.85
CA CYS A 168 18.22 -22.32 1.56
C CYS A 168 18.95 -22.96 0.38
N ARG A 169 19.90 -23.87 0.62
CA ARG A 169 20.55 -24.64 -0.45
C ARG A 169 19.63 -25.69 -1.07
N ASN A 170 18.80 -26.34 -0.27
CA ASN A 170 18.00 -27.50 -0.70
C ASN A 170 16.56 -27.14 -1.09
N SER A 171 16.06 -25.99 -0.66
CA SER A 171 14.71 -25.52 -0.99
C SER A 171 14.64 -24.00 -1.18
N PRO A 172 15.51 -23.40 -2.03
CA PRO A 172 15.64 -21.95 -2.14
C PRO A 172 14.32 -21.25 -2.50
N PHE A 173 13.48 -21.90 -3.32
CA PHE A 173 12.31 -21.27 -3.97
C PHE A 173 10.97 -21.56 -3.29
N THR A 174 10.92 -22.54 -2.39
CA THR A 174 9.68 -22.95 -1.72
C THR A 174 9.70 -22.65 -0.23
N ALA A 175 10.88 -22.42 0.33
CA ALA A 175 11.04 -22.07 1.73
C ALA A 175 10.68 -20.59 1.95
N PRO A 176 9.66 -20.29 2.78
CA PRO A 176 9.21 -18.92 3.01
C PRO A 176 10.23 -18.08 3.79
N SER A 177 11.23 -18.69 4.43
CA SER A 177 12.30 -17.95 5.09
C SER A 177 13.49 -17.65 4.18
N CYS A 178 13.55 -18.27 3.01
CA CYS A 178 14.62 -18.02 2.05
C CYS A 178 14.31 -16.79 1.21
N PRO A 179 15.32 -15.97 0.86
CA PRO A 179 15.14 -14.74 0.08
C PRO A 179 14.32 -14.93 -1.18
N TRP A 180 14.48 -16.10 -1.79
CA TRP A 180 13.93 -16.44 -3.10
C TRP A 180 12.53 -17.04 -3.00
N GLY A 181 12.17 -17.67 -1.88
CA GLY A 181 10.85 -18.27 -1.67
C GLY A 181 9.75 -17.27 -1.32
N LEU A 182 10.14 -16.05 -0.94
CA LEU A 182 9.24 -14.94 -0.61
C LEU A 182 8.66 -14.22 -1.83
N LYS A 183 8.98 -14.71 -3.04
CA LYS A 183 8.51 -14.14 -4.31
C LYS A 183 8.78 -12.64 -4.46
N LYS A 184 9.82 -12.15 -3.79
CA LYS A 184 10.21 -10.73 -3.86
C LYS A 184 10.56 -10.31 -5.29
N TYR A 185 11.20 -11.21 -6.04
CA TYR A 185 11.63 -10.97 -7.42
C TYR A 185 10.86 -11.89 -8.36
N GLN A 186 10.30 -11.33 -9.42
CA GLN A 186 9.62 -12.08 -10.49
C GLN A 186 10.35 -11.93 -11.82
N PRO A 187 10.26 -12.94 -12.71
CA PRO A 187 10.78 -12.84 -14.07
C PRO A 187 10.21 -11.63 -14.81
N GLY A 188 11.06 -10.85 -15.48
CA GLY A 188 10.66 -9.68 -16.25
C GLY A 188 10.47 -8.39 -15.45
N GLU A 189 10.62 -8.42 -14.12
CA GLU A 189 10.57 -7.21 -13.29
C GLU A 189 11.81 -6.34 -13.46
N TRP A 190 11.68 -5.05 -13.15
CA TRP A 190 12.78 -4.12 -13.16
C TRP A 190 13.33 -3.86 -11.76
N LEU A 191 14.65 -3.91 -11.66
CA LEU A 191 15.39 -3.62 -10.43
C LEU A 191 16.21 -2.37 -10.61
N VAL A 192 16.27 -1.59 -9.54
CA VAL A 192 17.24 -0.51 -9.39
C VAL A 192 18.39 -1.04 -8.56
N LEU A 193 19.56 -1.14 -9.18
CA LEU A 193 20.81 -1.56 -8.55
C LEU A 193 21.65 -0.32 -8.32
N VAL A 194 22.11 -0.13 -7.08
CA VAL A 194 22.94 1.02 -6.68
C VAL A 194 24.26 0.50 -6.14
N ASP A 195 25.38 0.98 -6.66
CA ASP A 195 26.70 0.57 -6.19
C ASP A 195 27.12 1.30 -4.90
N GLY A 196 28.33 0.99 -4.42
CA GLY A 196 28.88 1.56 -3.20
C GLY A 196 29.21 3.05 -3.24
N VAL A 197 29.19 3.69 -4.42
CA VAL A 197 29.42 5.15 -4.61
C VAL A 197 28.14 5.88 -5.01
N GLY A 198 27.02 5.17 -5.12
CA GLY A 198 25.74 5.74 -5.53
C GLY A 198 25.60 5.90 -7.05
N ARG A 199 26.35 5.18 -7.89
CA ARG A 199 25.92 5.00 -9.28
C ARG A 199 24.76 4.01 -9.29
N TRP A 200 23.79 4.24 -10.15
CA TRP A 200 22.65 3.33 -10.26
C TRP A 200 22.43 2.91 -11.70
N VAL A 201 21.93 1.68 -11.84
CA VAL A 201 21.50 1.09 -13.10
C VAL A 201 20.17 0.39 -12.93
N GLU A 202 19.40 0.36 -14.02
CA GLU A 202 18.18 -0.42 -14.11
C GLU A 202 18.42 -1.68 -14.89
N ARG A 203 18.00 -2.82 -14.34
CA ARG A 203 18.12 -4.10 -15.02
C ARG A 203 16.84 -4.90 -14.85
N GLN A 204 16.41 -5.50 -15.95
CA GLN A 204 15.31 -6.42 -15.93
C GLN A 204 15.79 -7.80 -15.44
N VAL A 205 14.99 -8.42 -14.57
CA VAL A 205 15.16 -9.79 -14.13
C VAL A 205 14.90 -10.74 -15.30
N SER A 206 15.79 -11.71 -15.47
CA SER A 206 15.71 -12.69 -16.56
C SER A 206 14.50 -13.61 -16.41
N SER A 207 13.99 -14.12 -17.54
CA SER A 207 12.95 -15.15 -17.57
C SER A 207 13.37 -16.40 -16.79
N ASN A 208 14.65 -16.75 -16.91
CA ASN A 208 15.33 -17.65 -15.99
C ASN A 208 15.73 -16.84 -14.77
N LEU A 209 14.88 -16.81 -13.74
CA LEU A 209 15.03 -15.95 -12.57
C LEU A 209 16.39 -16.13 -11.87
N PHE A 210 16.91 -17.36 -11.88
CA PHE A 210 18.12 -17.72 -11.17
C PHE A 210 19.09 -18.49 -12.05
N SER A 211 20.37 -18.33 -11.73
CA SER A 211 21.44 -19.20 -12.20
C SER A 211 22.17 -19.78 -10.99
N SER A 212 22.68 -21.00 -11.15
CA SER A 212 23.60 -21.59 -10.19
C SER A 212 24.95 -21.81 -10.85
N SER A 213 25.99 -21.13 -10.39
CA SER A 213 27.37 -21.37 -10.81
C SER A 213 28.18 -21.86 -9.62
N ALA A 214 28.86 -23.00 -9.79
CA ALA A 214 29.81 -23.54 -8.82
C ALA A 214 29.38 -23.38 -7.36
N SER A 215 28.08 -23.62 -7.09
CA SER A 215 27.39 -23.57 -5.80
C SER A 215 26.77 -22.29 -5.27
N ARG A 216 26.80 -21.21 -6.04
CA ARG A 216 26.15 -19.96 -5.66
C ARG A 216 24.84 -19.75 -6.39
N ILE A 217 23.80 -19.32 -5.67
CA ILE A 217 22.54 -18.89 -6.29
C ILE A 217 22.62 -17.40 -6.55
N THR A 218 22.51 -17.02 -7.83
CA THR A 218 22.46 -15.61 -8.24
C THR A 218 21.14 -15.32 -8.93
N LEU A 219 20.59 -14.14 -8.68
CA LEU A 219 19.52 -13.58 -9.48
C LEU A 219 20.09 -13.23 -10.86
N GLN A 220 19.47 -13.75 -11.91
CA GLN A 220 19.94 -13.54 -13.27
C GLN A 220 19.26 -12.29 -13.85
N LEU A 221 20.06 -11.43 -14.48
CA LEU A 221 19.60 -10.23 -15.18
C LEU A 221 19.57 -10.47 -16.70
N ASN A 222 18.71 -9.76 -17.41
CA ASN A 222 18.67 -9.80 -18.88
C ASN A 222 19.90 -9.15 -19.50
N GLU A 223 20.43 -8.11 -18.86
CA GLU A 223 21.56 -7.32 -19.33
C GLU A 223 22.72 -7.40 -18.35
N ARG A 224 23.95 -7.26 -18.87
CA ARG A 224 25.15 -7.20 -18.04
C ARG A 224 25.20 -5.89 -17.26
N LEU A 225 25.77 -5.92 -16.06
CA LEU A 225 26.12 -4.71 -15.34
C LEU A 225 27.35 -4.06 -16.01
N PRO A 226 27.55 -2.73 -15.87
CA PRO A 226 28.79 -2.09 -16.27
C PRO A 226 29.99 -2.83 -15.66
N ALA A 227 31.08 -2.98 -16.41
CA ALA A 227 32.25 -3.75 -15.96
C ALA A 227 32.84 -3.20 -14.65
N ASP A 228 32.73 -1.89 -14.45
CA ASP A 228 33.24 -1.17 -13.30
C ASP A 228 32.19 -0.99 -12.18
N PHE A 229 30.95 -1.51 -12.34
CA PHE A 229 29.85 -1.30 -11.39
C PHE A 229 30.21 -1.74 -9.96
N PHE A 230 31.14 -2.69 -9.89
CA PHE A 230 31.52 -3.42 -8.71
C PHE A 230 32.96 -3.10 -8.25
N ASP A 231 33.62 -2.12 -8.87
CA ASP A 231 35.02 -1.78 -8.55
C ASP A 231 35.20 -1.10 -7.18
N VAL A 232 34.09 -0.80 -6.49
CA VAL A 232 34.10 -0.19 -5.16
C VAL A 232 33.74 -1.17 -4.04
N PRO A 233 34.48 -1.17 -2.92
CA PRO A 233 34.34 -2.14 -1.84
C PRO A 233 33.06 -1.97 -1.00
N ASN A 234 32.23 -0.96 -1.28
CA ASN A 234 31.00 -0.72 -0.52
C ASN A 234 29.83 -1.52 -1.08
N ARG A 235 29.08 -2.13 -0.14
CA ARG A 235 27.89 -2.94 -0.39
C ARG A 235 26.78 -2.03 -0.90
N GLY A 236 26.71 -1.90 -2.21
CA GLY A 236 25.54 -1.38 -2.88
C GLY A 236 24.27 -2.13 -2.48
N TRP A 237 23.15 -1.71 -3.03
CA TRP A 237 21.85 -2.30 -2.72
C TRP A 237 20.96 -2.40 -3.95
N VAL A 238 19.91 -3.18 -3.82
CA VAL A 238 18.94 -3.51 -4.86
C VAL A 238 17.54 -3.27 -4.33
N ALA A 239 16.75 -2.51 -5.09
CA ALA A 239 15.34 -2.25 -4.80
C ALA A 239 14.45 -2.64 -6.00
N SER A 240 13.28 -3.17 -5.68
CA SER A 240 12.17 -3.40 -6.60
C SER A 240 11.28 -2.16 -6.61
N MET A 241 11.71 -1.13 -7.34
CA MET A 241 11.07 0.17 -7.28
C MET A 241 9.72 0.16 -8.01
N ASP A 242 8.68 0.44 -7.25
CA ASP A 242 7.32 0.49 -7.74
C ASP A 242 6.81 1.90 -7.90
N ARG A 243 5.94 2.08 -8.88
CA ARG A 243 5.20 3.31 -9.11
C ARG A 243 3.77 3.09 -8.69
N VAL A 244 3.33 3.81 -7.67
CA VAL A 244 2.00 3.68 -7.10
C VAL A 244 1.19 4.90 -7.49
N PHE A 245 -0.02 4.66 -7.98
CA PHE A 245 -0.94 5.65 -8.47
C PHE A 245 -2.23 5.61 -7.66
N TYR A 246 -2.69 6.78 -7.25
CA TYR A 246 -4.01 6.99 -6.68
C TYR A 246 -4.76 8.01 -7.53
N ARG A 247 -6.06 7.76 -7.76
CA ARG A 247 -6.93 8.73 -8.43
C ARG A 247 -8.38 8.60 -7.98
N LEU A 248 -9.14 9.65 -8.23
CA LEU A 248 -10.60 9.59 -8.21
C LEU A 248 -11.14 9.43 -9.64
N ARG A 249 -11.90 8.35 -9.89
CA ARG A 249 -12.63 8.12 -11.15
C ARG A 249 -14.12 8.12 -10.87
N GLY A 250 -14.80 9.21 -11.23
CA GLY A 250 -16.20 9.41 -10.87
C GLY A 250 -16.36 9.53 -9.35
N ASN A 251 -16.94 8.49 -8.74
CA ASN A 251 -17.11 8.34 -7.29
C ASN A 251 -16.21 7.26 -6.68
N THR A 252 -15.30 6.68 -7.47
CA THR A 252 -14.46 5.57 -7.06
C THR A 252 -13.02 6.02 -6.86
N VAL A 253 -12.48 5.83 -5.64
CA VAL A 253 -11.04 5.96 -5.37
C VAL A 253 -10.38 4.67 -5.82
N GLU A 254 -9.45 4.79 -6.76
CA GLU A 254 -8.72 3.67 -7.34
C GLU A 254 -7.24 3.75 -6.99
N ARG A 255 -6.63 2.59 -6.79
CA ARG A 255 -5.18 2.40 -6.62
C ARG A 255 -4.63 1.57 -7.77
N LYS A 256 -3.41 1.83 -8.20
CA LYS A 256 -2.69 0.97 -9.15
C LYS A 256 -1.19 0.97 -8.84
N GLN A 257 -0.54 -0.18 -8.93
CA GLN A 257 0.88 -0.35 -8.68
C GLN A 257 1.55 -0.87 -9.96
N CYS A 258 2.69 -0.32 -10.34
CA CYS A 258 3.39 -0.65 -11.58
C CYS A 258 4.89 -0.88 -11.33
N TRP A 259 5.49 -1.80 -12.08
CA TRP A 259 6.87 -2.28 -11.89
C TRP A 259 7.75 -2.25 -13.15
N ASN A 260 7.37 -1.40 -14.08
CA ASN A 260 8.15 -1.04 -15.26
C ASN A 260 9.37 -0.18 -14.87
N PRO A 261 10.38 -0.01 -15.75
CA PRO A 261 11.58 0.74 -15.41
C PRO A 261 11.22 2.16 -14.97
N VAL A 262 11.96 2.73 -14.01
CA VAL A 262 11.73 4.08 -13.51
C VAL A 262 12.40 5.12 -14.43
N GLY A 263 13.59 4.79 -14.96
CA GLY A 263 14.48 5.68 -15.70
C GLY A 263 14.07 6.00 -17.13
N SER A 264 13.04 5.35 -17.69
CA SER A 264 12.43 5.73 -18.98
C SER A 264 11.43 6.90 -18.85
N PHE A 265 11.14 7.34 -17.62
CA PHE A 265 10.15 8.37 -17.33
C PHE A 265 10.81 9.64 -16.76
N VAL A 266 11.60 10.34 -17.58
CA VAL A 266 12.38 11.53 -17.13
C VAL A 266 11.58 12.84 -17.29
N SER A 267 10.24 12.80 -17.40
CA SER A 267 9.44 14.03 -17.40
C SER A 267 8.17 13.90 -16.55
N ALA A 268 7.99 14.82 -15.60
CA ALA A 268 6.82 14.91 -14.73
C ALA A 268 5.49 15.01 -15.51
N SER A 269 5.53 15.50 -16.75
CA SER A 269 4.35 15.69 -17.61
C SER A 269 3.82 14.43 -18.31
N THR A 270 4.53 13.29 -18.28
CA THR A 270 4.16 12.09 -19.04
C THR A 270 3.98 10.82 -18.20
N PHE A 271 3.89 10.93 -16.88
CA PHE A 271 3.68 9.77 -16.02
C PHE A 271 2.29 9.17 -16.22
N SER A 272 2.23 8.19 -17.11
CA SER A 272 1.07 7.34 -17.31
C SER A 272 1.23 6.06 -16.47
N PRO A 273 0.15 5.61 -15.81
CA PRO A 273 0.11 4.27 -15.24
C PRO A 273 0.44 3.24 -16.31
N CYS A 274 1.08 2.14 -15.92
CA CYS A 274 1.31 0.98 -16.78
C CYS A 274 0.00 0.53 -17.45
N SER A 275 0.08 0.11 -18.71
CA SER A 275 -1.09 -0.22 -19.53
C SER A 275 -1.55 -1.67 -19.37
N SER A 276 -0.65 -2.59 -19.07
CA SER A 276 -0.90 -4.02 -18.99
C SER A 276 -0.83 -4.55 -17.56
N SER A 277 -1.30 -5.79 -17.35
CA SER A 277 -1.13 -6.53 -16.09
C SER A 277 0.23 -7.21 -15.96
N ALA A 278 1.01 -7.30 -17.05
CA ALA A 278 2.38 -7.83 -16.99
C ALA A 278 3.33 -6.87 -16.26
N ASP A 279 2.93 -5.61 -16.22
CA ASP A 279 3.71 -4.43 -15.85
C ASP A 279 3.20 -3.75 -14.56
N GLY A 280 2.13 -4.30 -13.99
CA GLY A 280 1.45 -3.75 -12.83
C GLY A 280 0.15 -4.45 -12.47
N THR A 281 -0.49 -3.97 -11.41
CA THR A 281 -1.84 -4.40 -11.04
C THR A 281 -2.89 -3.78 -11.97
N ALA A 282 -4.09 -4.36 -11.96
CA ALA A 282 -5.27 -3.66 -12.46
C ALA A 282 -5.58 -2.45 -11.56
N TRP A 283 -6.44 -1.54 -12.03
CA TRP A 283 -6.96 -0.50 -11.14
C TRP A 283 -7.85 -1.16 -10.07
N GLU A 284 -7.42 -1.07 -8.83
CA GLU A 284 -8.09 -1.62 -7.65
C GLU A 284 -9.02 -0.56 -7.05
N PRO A 285 -10.34 -0.80 -7.03
CA PRO A 285 -11.28 0.11 -6.40
C PRO A 285 -11.18 -0.01 -4.87
N LEU A 286 -10.66 1.02 -4.22
CA LEU A 286 -10.55 1.07 -2.76
C LEU A 286 -11.85 1.53 -2.09
N LEU A 287 -12.57 2.45 -2.75
CA LEU A 287 -13.80 3.02 -2.24
C LEU A 287 -14.70 3.47 -3.38
N ARG A 288 -16.03 3.28 -3.27
CA ARG A 288 -17.01 3.62 -4.33
C ARG A 288 -18.02 4.71 -3.93
N THR A 289 -17.84 5.30 -2.76
CA THR A 289 -18.78 6.25 -2.15
C THR A 289 -18.19 7.66 -2.03
N ALA A 290 -17.10 7.95 -2.74
CA ALA A 290 -16.52 9.28 -2.76
C ALA A 290 -17.41 10.26 -3.53
N VAL A 291 -17.56 11.47 -3.01
CA VAL A 291 -18.22 12.57 -3.75
C VAL A 291 -17.37 12.88 -4.99
N PRO A 292 -17.96 13.30 -6.13
CA PRO A 292 -17.17 13.84 -7.24
C PRO A 292 -16.27 15.00 -6.78
N GLY A 293 -14.96 14.90 -7.02
CA GLY A 293 -13.96 15.83 -6.47
C GLY A 293 -13.67 15.65 -4.98
N GLY A 294 -14.24 14.63 -4.34
CA GLY A 294 -14.14 14.39 -2.91
C GLY A 294 -12.78 13.88 -2.45
N LEU A 295 -11.89 13.42 -3.35
CA LEU A 295 -10.50 13.12 -3.03
C LEU A 295 -9.64 14.30 -3.46
N MET A 296 -8.96 14.92 -2.50
CA MET A 296 -8.06 16.04 -2.76
C MET A 296 -6.69 15.85 -2.12
N PHE A 297 -5.65 16.26 -2.84
CA PHE A 297 -4.27 16.27 -2.37
C PHE A 297 -3.77 17.72 -2.26
N ARG A 298 -3.12 18.04 -1.14
CA ARG A 298 -2.42 19.30 -0.92
C ARG A 298 -0.97 19.01 -0.57
N TYR A 299 -0.07 19.82 -1.08
CA TYR A 299 1.36 19.57 -1.02
C TYR A 299 2.04 20.72 -0.29
N PHE A 300 2.92 20.39 0.65
CA PHE A 300 3.61 21.38 1.47
C PHE A 300 5.12 21.16 1.41
N ASP A 301 5.88 22.25 1.35
CA ASP A 301 7.35 22.23 1.37
C ASP A 301 7.91 22.09 2.81
N VAL A 302 9.24 22.21 2.95
CA VAL A 302 9.93 22.07 4.25
C VAL A 302 9.60 23.18 5.23
N GLN A 303 9.24 24.37 4.73
CA GLN A 303 8.80 25.50 5.55
C GLN A 303 7.31 25.42 5.92
N GLY A 304 6.59 24.44 5.36
CA GLY A 304 5.16 24.27 5.57
C GLY A 304 4.29 25.14 4.67
N PHE A 305 4.86 25.78 3.64
CA PHE A 305 4.09 26.53 2.65
C PHE A 305 3.42 25.57 1.67
N GLU A 306 2.16 25.85 1.35
CA GLU A 306 1.42 25.08 0.35
C GLU A 306 1.89 25.41 -1.07
N LEU A 307 2.18 24.37 -1.84
CA LEU A 307 2.51 24.46 -3.25
C LEU A 307 1.20 24.37 -4.06
N THR A 308 0.69 25.53 -4.49
CA THR A 308 -0.68 25.67 -5.04
C THR A 308 -0.79 25.53 -6.55
N ARG A 309 0.32 25.56 -7.29
CA ARG A 309 0.33 25.45 -8.77
C ARG A 309 0.27 23.98 -9.19
N LEU A 310 -0.94 23.48 -9.40
CA LEU A 310 -1.19 22.09 -9.80
C LEU A 310 -1.44 21.97 -11.31
N PRO A 311 -0.93 20.93 -11.99
CA PRO A 311 0.00 19.91 -11.47
C PRO A 311 1.36 20.52 -11.09
N LEU A 312 2.01 20.00 -10.04
CA LEU A 312 3.30 20.53 -9.59
C LEU A 312 4.38 20.36 -10.67
N SER A 313 5.27 21.35 -10.76
CA SER A 313 6.48 21.27 -11.59
C SER A 313 7.46 20.22 -11.04
N GLU A 314 8.41 19.74 -11.86
CA GLU A 314 9.44 18.80 -11.38
C GLU A 314 10.27 19.38 -10.24
N GLU A 315 10.58 20.67 -10.28
CA GLU A 315 11.28 21.38 -9.21
C GLU A 315 10.45 21.37 -7.91
N ASP A 316 9.16 21.65 -8.00
CA ASP A 316 8.26 21.66 -6.84
C ASP A 316 8.02 20.25 -6.28
N LEU A 317 7.95 19.22 -7.12
CA LEU A 317 7.87 17.81 -6.69
C LEU A 317 9.03 17.43 -5.76
N ARG A 318 10.25 17.91 -6.05
CA ARG A 318 11.44 17.69 -5.21
C ARG A 318 11.39 18.48 -3.89
N ARG A 319 10.58 19.54 -3.82
CA ARG A 319 10.39 20.38 -2.63
C ARG A 319 9.30 19.87 -1.68
N VAL A 320 8.35 19.06 -2.15
CA VAL A 320 7.29 18.51 -1.29
C VAL A 320 7.90 17.76 -0.11
N ARG A 321 7.47 18.04 1.11
CA ARG A 321 7.84 17.31 2.35
C ARG A 321 6.65 16.69 3.04
N ARG A 322 5.45 17.21 2.80
CA ARG A 322 4.21 16.73 3.41
C ARG A 322 3.08 16.75 2.40
N VAL A 323 2.25 15.71 2.44
CA VAL A 323 1.03 15.60 1.64
C VAL A 323 -0.14 15.52 2.61
N GLU A 324 -1.13 16.40 2.43
CA GLU A 324 -2.43 16.29 3.09
C GLU A 324 -3.41 15.69 2.11
N VAL A 325 -4.11 14.64 2.55
CA VAL A 325 -5.10 13.93 1.75
C VAL A 325 -6.45 14.13 2.40
N ARG A 326 -7.36 14.77 1.67
CA ARG A 326 -8.74 15.00 2.09
C ARG A 326 -9.66 14.07 1.33
N MET A 327 -10.66 13.55 2.03
CA MET A 327 -11.67 12.65 1.46
C MET A 327 -13.06 13.04 1.94
N SER A 328 -13.96 13.28 0.99
CA SER A 328 -15.37 13.56 1.19
C SER A 328 -16.20 12.40 0.64
N LEU A 329 -16.98 11.78 1.52
CA LEU A 329 -17.84 10.64 1.20
C LEU A 329 -19.31 11.02 1.27
N SER A 330 -20.15 10.32 0.52
CA SER A 330 -21.60 10.46 0.57
C SER A 330 -22.28 9.10 0.50
N ALA A 331 -23.20 8.85 1.43
CA ALA A 331 -24.10 7.71 1.37
C ALA A 331 -25.54 8.19 1.11
N PRO A 332 -26.26 7.58 0.16
CA PRO A 332 -27.67 7.90 -0.04
C PRO A 332 -28.48 7.44 1.18
N THR A 333 -29.39 8.29 1.65
CA THR A 333 -30.40 7.94 2.66
C THR A 333 -31.79 8.31 2.15
N GLN A 334 -32.85 7.84 2.83
CA GLN A 334 -34.24 8.08 2.40
C GLN A 334 -34.64 9.57 2.40
N ARG A 335 -33.95 10.44 3.15
CA ARG A 335 -34.29 11.87 3.24
C ARG A 335 -33.28 12.77 2.54
N ALA A 336 -32.00 12.57 2.85
CA ALA A 336 -30.91 13.38 2.34
C ALA A 336 -29.61 12.58 2.39
N PRO A 337 -28.69 12.75 1.43
CA PRO A 337 -27.39 12.11 1.51
C PRO A 337 -26.67 12.51 2.80
N VAL A 338 -26.07 11.54 3.48
CA VAL A 338 -25.17 11.80 4.62
C VAL A 338 -23.78 11.97 4.06
N THR A 339 -23.19 13.15 4.27
CA THR A 339 -21.81 13.44 3.88
C THR A 339 -20.86 13.29 5.07
N TYR A 340 -19.64 12.84 4.80
CA TYR A 340 -18.60 12.70 5.80
C TYR A 340 -17.26 13.15 5.22
N ASP A 341 -16.67 14.16 5.83
CA ASP A 341 -15.36 14.71 5.46
C ASP A 341 -14.30 14.27 6.45
N THR A 342 -13.15 13.83 5.94
CA THR A 342 -12.01 13.45 6.75
C THR A 342 -10.71 13.79 6.03
N PHE A 343 -9.61 13.85 6.76
CA PHE A 343 -8.30 14.08 6.18
C PHE A 343 -7.21 13.36 6.96
N THR A 344 -6.08 13.15 6.31
CA THR A 344 -4.83 12.70 6.93
C THR A 344 -3.67 13.54 6.42
N SER A 345 -2.64 13.72 7.23
CA SER A 345 -1.43 14.45 6.86
C SER A 345 -0.22 13.53 7.01
N VAL A 346 0.59 13.45 5.95
CA VAL A 346 1.67 12.49 5.84
C VAL A 346 2.97 13.21 5.50
N ALA A 347 3.97 13.08 6.36
CA ALA A 347 5.33 13.49 6.05
C ALA A 347 5.99 12.44 5.14
N LEU A 348 6.67 12.91 4.09
CA LEU A 348 7.39 12.08 3.14
C LEU A 348 8.81 11.81 3.61
N ARG A 349 9.35 10.64 3.23
CA ARG A 349 10.76 10.32 3.40
C ARG A 349 11.57 10.98 2.28
N HIS A 350 12.63 11.72 2.64
CA HIS A 350 13.50 12.41 1.67
C HIS A 350 14.92 11.91 1.68
#